data_AF-A0A923TBW8-F1
#
_entry.id   AF-A0A923TBW8-F1
#
_cell.length_a   1.000
_cell.length_b   1.000
_cell.length_c   1.000
_cell.angle_alpha   90.00
_cell.angle_beta   90.00
_cell.angle_gamma   90.00
#
_symmetry.space_group_name_H-M   'P 1'
#
loop_
_entity.id
_entity.type
_entity.pdbx_description
1 polymer ?
#
loop_
_entity_poly.entity_id
_entity_poly.type
_entity_poly.pdbx_seq_one_letter_code
_entity_poly.pdbx_strand_id
1 'polypeptide(L)'
;MPDHFHALVSFPADRAMNKVVSNWKEIIAQQTAVAWQRDFFDRRLRAHESYDQQAHDIRMNPVRAGLVAEPAQRRFIWEPHSAGRAQRSRPTLKTGTI
;
A
#
# COMPACT_ATOMS: atom_id res chain seq x y z
N MET A 1 -12.21 -1.32 3.16
CA MET A 1 -13.64 -1.38 2.84
C MET A 1 -14.18 -2.75 3.29
N PRO A 2 -15.49 -3.02 3.30
CA PRO A 2 -16.03 -4.33 3.70
C PRO A 2 -15.70 -5.46 2.71
N ASP A 3 -15.54 -5.10 1.44
CA ASP A 3 -15.41 -5.97 0.27
C ASP A 3 -14.03 -5.91 -0.40
N HIS A 4 -13.25 -4.85 -0.13
CA HIS A 4 -11.89 -4.68 -0.64
C HIS A 4 -10.99 -3.92 0.34
N PHE A 5 -9.67 -3.94 0.10
CA PHE A 5 -8.69 -3.16 0.86
C PHE A 5 -7.93 -2.20 -0.06
N HIS A 6 -7.46 -1.10 0.50
CA HIS A 6 -6.51 -0.19 -0.14
C HIS A 6 -5.26 -0.15 0.73
N ALA A 7 -4.08 -0.14 0.10
CA ALA A 7 -2.82 -0.10 0.82
C ALA A 7 -1.79 0.76 0.07
N LEU A 8 -0.96 1.46 0.83
CA LEU A 8 0.30 2.00 0.34
C LEU A 8 1.42 1.05 0.78
N VAL A 9 2.12 0.48 -0.18
CA VAL A 9 3.16 -0.51 0.07
C VAL A 9 4.38 -0.24 -0.81
N SER A 10 5.54 -0.66 -0.31
CA SER A 10 6.78 -0.68 -1.09
C SER A 10 7.13 -2.13 -1.43
N PHE A 11 7.56 -2.37 -2.66
CA PHE A 11 7.98 -3.68 -3.13
C PHE A 11 9.51 -3.78 -3.16
N PRO A 12 10.06 -4.98 -2.94
CA PRO A 12 11.49 -5.20 -3.11
C PRO A 12 11.86 -5.08 -4.60
N ALA A 13 13.05 -4.55 -4.89
CA ALA A 13 13.45 -4.21 -6.26
C ALA A 13 13.76 -5.44 -7.14
N ASP A 14 14.02 -6.60 -6.52
CA ASP A 14 14.41 -7.85 -7.15
C ASP A 14 13.21 -8.78 -7.45
N ARG A 15 11.98 -8.38 -7.11
CA ARG A 15 10.78 -9.20 -7.34
C ARG A 15 9.69 -8.42 -8.05
N ALA A 16 9.00 -9.10 -8.97
CA ALA A 16 7.86 -8.52 -9.66
C ALA A 16 6.67 -8.32 -8.70
N MET A 17 6.05 -7.14 -8.74
CA MET A 17 4.90 -6.76 -7.90
C MET A 17 3.76 -7.78 -7.98
N ASN A 18 3.43 -8.25 -9.18
CA ASN A 18 2.38 -9.24 -9.38
C ASN A 18 2.64 -10.56 -8.63
N LYS A 19 3.90 -11.01 -8.55
CA LYS A 19 4.29 -12.21 -7.80
C LYS A 19 4.18 -11.98 -6.30
N VAL A 20 4.60 -10.81 -5.80
CA VAL A 20 4.46 -10.46 -4.38
C VAL A 20 2.99 -10.42 -3.98
N VAL A 21 2.14 -9.75 -4.76
CA VAL A 21 0.70 -9.65 -4.48
C VAL A 21 0.01 -11.02 -4.61
N SER A 22 0.37 -11.83 -5.61
CA SER A 22 -0.17 -13.19 -5.78
C SER A 22 0.13 -14.06 -4.56
N ASN A 23 1.40 -14.11 -4.13
CA ASN A 23 1.81 -14.93 -2.99
C ASN A 23 1.15 -14.45 -1.69
N TRP A 24 1.03 -13.13 -1.52
CA TRP A 24 0.34 -12.57 -0.36
C TRP A 24 -1.15 -12.95 -0.33
N LYS A 25 -1.86 -12.84 -1.45
CA LYS A 25 -3.27 -13.26 -1.58
C LYS A 25 -3.44 -14.75 -1.29
N GLU A 26 -2.53 -15.57 -1.80
CA GLU A 26 -2.50 -17.02 -1.56
C GLU A 26 -2.37 -17.35 -0.07
N ILE A 27 -1.39 -16.76 0.62
CA ILE A 27 -1.19 -16.97 2.06
C ILE A 27 -2.45 -16.58 2.85
N ILE A 28 -3.05 -15.43 2.55
CA ILE A 28 -4.27 -14.99 3.25
C ILE A 28 -5.46 -15.92 2.93
N ALA A 29 -5.60 -16.39 1.69
CA ALA A 29 -6.67 -17.32 1.32
C ALA A 29 -6.49 -18.71 1.98
N GLN A 30 -5.26 -19.14 2.29
CA GLN A 30 -5.03 -20.37 3.04
C GLN A 30 -5.37 -20.25 4.53
N GLN A 31 -5.25 -19.04 5.09
CA GLN A 31 -5.47 -18.77 6.51
C GLN A 31 -6.88 -18.28 6.84
N THR A 32 -7.66 -17.91 5.82
CA THR A 32 -8.97 -17.29 5.95
C THR A 32 -9.93 -17.84 4.90
N ALA A 33 -11.20 -17.45 4.93
CA ALA A 33 -12.18 -17.80 3.89
C ALA A 33 -12.27 -16.74 2.76
N VAL A 34 -11.26 -15.87 2.62
CA VAL A 34 -11.31 -14.78 1.64
C VAL A 34 -11.13 -15.31 0.23
N ALA A 35 -12.19 -15.20 -0.58
CA ALA A 35 -12.14 -15.42 -2.02
C ALA A 35 -11.72 -14.13 -2.73
N TRP A 36 -10.46 -14.04 -3.13
CA TRP A 36 -9.96 -12.86 -3.82
C TRP A 36 -10.45 -12.77 -5.26
N GLN A 37 -10.84 -11.57 -5.70
CA GLN A 37 -10.90 -11.24 -7.13
C GLN A 37 -9.53 -11.57 -7.77
N ARG A 38 -9.50 -12.15 -8.98
CA ARG A 38 -8.26 -12.64 -9.63
C ARG A 38 -7.15 -11.57 -9.67
N ASP A 39 -7.48 -10.40 -10.21
CA ASP A 39 -6.53 -9.32 -10.47
C ASP A 39 -6.48 -8.30 -9.31
N PHE A 40 -5.72 -7.22 -9.46
CA PHE A 40 -5.67 -6.10 -8.53
C PHE A 40 -5.46 -4.80 -9.30
N PHE A 41 -5.85 -3.68 -8.68
CA PHE A 41 -5.56 -2.35 -9.19
C PHE A 41 -4.32 -1.80 -8.50
N ASP A 42 -3.38 -1.26 -9.27
CA ASP A 42 -2.23 -0.55 -8.75
C ASP A 42 -2.08 0.85 -9.36
N ARG A 43 -1.50 1.74 -8.58
CA ARG A 43 -1.05 3.05 -9.02
C ARG A 43 0.26 3.37 -8.34
N ARG A 44 1.27 3.69 -9.14
CA ARG A 44 2.58 4.13 -8.63
C ARG A 44 2.50 5.55 -8.09
N LEU A 45 3.00 5.75 -6.86
CA LEU A 45 3.24 7.07 -6.30
C LEU A 45 4.45 7.72 -7.00
N ARG A 46 4.23 8.90 -7.59
CA ARG A 46 5.24 9.70 -8.30
C ARG A 46 6.02 10.57 -7.32
N ALA A 47 7.19 11.04 -7.74
CA ALA A 47 8.12 11.78 -6.87
C ALA A 47 7.56 13.10 -6.31
N HIS A 48 6.60 13.73 -7.00
CA HIS A 48 5.96 14.97 -6.56
C HIS A 48 4.69 14.75 -5.74
N GLU A 49 4.20 13.50 -5.67
CA GLU A 49 3.01 13.18 -4.90
C GLU A 49 3.39 12.93 -3.43
N SER A 50 2.58 13.44 -2.51
CA SER A 50 2.82 13.27 -1.08
C SER A 50 2.33 11.90 -0.62
N TYR A 51 3.20 11.15 0.06
CA TYR A 51 2.83 9.93 0.76
C TYR A 51 1.72 10.19 1.78
N ASP A 52 1.86 11.24 2.60
CA ASP A 52 0.91 11.58 3.65
C ASP A 52 -0.47 11.92 3.09
N GLN A 53 -0.49 12.60 1.93
CA GLN A 53 -1.73 12.89 1.22
C GLN A 53 -2.42 11.62 0.74
N GLN A 54 -1.68 10.68 0.12
CA GLN A 54 -2.30 9.42 -0.30
C GLN A 54 -2.69 8.51 0.87
N ALA A 55 -1.94 8.51 1.95
CA ALA A 55 -2.31 7.79 3.16
C ALA A 55 -3.61 8.37 3.73
N HIS A 56 -3.73 9.70 3.77
CA HIS A 56 -4.96 10.38 4.15
C HIS A 56 -6.13 10.03 3.22
N ASP A 57 -5.92 10.04 1.91
CA ASP A 57 -6.96 9.66 0.95
C ASP A 57 -7.48 8.25 1.16
N ILE A 58 -6.60 7.28 1.45
CA ILE A 58 -7.00 5.91 1.74
C ILE A 58 -7.85 5.85 3.02
N ARG A 59 -7.45 6.57 4.08
CA ARG A 59 -8.21 6.66 5.33
C ARG A 59 -9.60 7.28 5.13
N MET A 60 -9.76 8.15 4.15
CA MET A 60 -11.04 8.77 3.81
C MET A 60 -11.99 7.86 3.04
N ASN A 61 -11.53 6.72 2.49
CA ASN A 61 -12.41 5.86 1.67
C ASN A 61 -13.65 5.33 2.43
N PRO A 62 -13.56 4.87 3.69
CA PRO A 62 -14.74 4.52 4.47
C PRO A 62 -15.74 5.67 4.65
N VAL A 63 -15.26 6.91 4.78
CA VAL A 63 -16.11 8.12 4.89
C VAL A 63 -16.79 8.41 3.55
N ARG A 64 -16.02 8.39 2.45
CA ARG A 64 -16.55 8.60 1.08
C ARG A 64 -17.61 7.56 0.71
N ALA A 65 -17.51 6.35 1.27
CA ALA A 65 -18.49 5.29 1.10
C ALA A 65 -19.66 5.32 2.10
N GLY A 66 -19.73 6.32 2.98
CA GLY A 66 -20.80 6.47 3.97
C GLY A 66 -20.80 5.41 5.09
N LEU A 67 -19.68 4.70 5.30
CA LEU A 67 -19.60 3.62 6.30
C LEU A 67 -19.31 4.14 7.71
N VAL A 68 -18.71 5.32 7.82
CA VAL A 68 -18.37 6.02 9.07
C VAL A 68 -18.42 7.53 8.83
N ALA A 69 -18.65 8.32 9.87
CA ALA A 69 -18.60 9.78 9.78
C ALA A 69 -17.17 10.31 9.71
N GLU A 70 -16.24 9.62 10.40
CA GLU A 70 -14.83 10.00 10.47
C GLU A 70 -13.91 8.77 10.32
N PRO A 71 -12.70 8.93 9.75
CA PRO A 71 -11.78 7.80 9.55
C PRO A 71 -11.45 7.05 10.84
N ALA A 72 -11.31 7.78 11.96
CA ALA A 72 -10.94 7.21 13.27
C ALA A 72 -11.96 6.20 13.82
N GLN A 73 -13.20 6.24 13.34
CA GLN A 73 -14.25 5.30 13.75
C GLN A 73 -14.08 3.92 13.08
N ARG A 74 -13.26 3.82 12.02
CA ARG A 74 -13.03 2.57 11.32
C ARG A 74 -11.97 1.74 12.04
N ARG A 75 -12.41 0.61 12.61
CA ARG A 75 -11.52 -0.36 13.30
C ARG A 75 -10.50 -1.06 12.40
N PHE A 76 -10.73 -1.08 11.10
CA PHE A 76 -9.93 -1.83 10.13
C PHE A 76 -8.93 -0.93 9.38
N ILE A 77 -8.28 -0.01 10.11
CA ILE A 77 -7.17 0.81 9.61
C ILE A 77 -5.92 0.37 10.34
N TRP A 78 -4.87 0.07 9.58
CA TRP A 78 -3.54 -0.15 10.10
C TRP A 78 -2.64 0.98 9.62
N GLU A 79 -1.90 1.58 10.54
CA GLU A 79 -0.87 2.56 10.23
C GLU A 79 0.47 2.03 10.73
N PRO A 80 1.55 2.18 9.96
CA PRO A 80 2.87 1.89 10.49
C PRO A 80 3.10 2.81 11.69
N HIS A 81 3.51 2.22 12.82
CA HIS A 81 4.08 3.01 13.91
C HIS A 81 5.20 3.84 13.29
N SER A 82 5.28 5.13 13.62
CA SER A 82 6.21 6.10 13.01
C SER A 82 7.66 5.63 13.13
N ALA A 83 8.09 4.75 12.24
CA ALA A 83 9.48 4.48 12.00
C ALA A 83 10.02 5.77 11.42
N GLY A 84 10.81 6.50 12.22
CA GLY A 84 11.41 7.77 11.84
C GLY A 84 11.86 7.71 10.38
N ARG A 85 11.43 8.70 9.58
CA ARG A 85 11.72 8.86 8.15
C ARG A 85 13.03 8.16 7.79
N ALA A 86 12.95 6.95 7.24
CA ALA A 86 14.10 6.36 6.58
C ALA A 86 14.31 7.20 5.32
N GLN A 87 15.16 8.21 5.46
CA GLN A 87 15.62 9.06 4.39
C GLN A 87 16.40 8.14 3.44
N ARG A 88 15.71 7.59 2.43
CA ARG A 88 16.35 6.75 1.42
C ARG A 88 17.22 7.66 0.56
N SER A 89 18.51 7.72 0.87
CA SER A 89 19.53 8.27 -0.02
C SER A 89 19.44 7.51 -1.35
N ARG A 90 19.25 8.23 -2.47
CA ARG A 90 19.40 7.64 -3.80
C ARG A 90 20.84 7.15 -3.94
N PRO A 91 21.12 5.90 -4.34
CA PRO A 91 22.47 5.53 -4.72
C PRO A 91 22.82 6.32 -5.99
N THR A 92 23.76 7.24 -5.86
CA THR A 92 24.35 7.92 -7.02
C THR A 92 25.15 6.88 -7.79
N LEU A 93 24.68 6.50 -8.97
CA LEU A 93 25.50 5.76 -9.93
C LEU A 93 26.69 6.65 -10.26
N LYS A 94 27.89 6.27 -9.83
CA LYS A 94 29.12 6.90 -10.28
C LYS A 94 29.30 6.51 -11.74
N THR A 95 29.04 7.45 -12.64
CA THR A 95 29.48 7.38 -14.03
C THR A 95 31.01 7.35 -14.02
N GLY A 96 31.59 6.16 -14.24
CA GLY A 96 33.01 6.02 -14.52
C GLY A 96 33.26 6.47 -15.95
N THR A 97 34.03 7.56 -16.10
CA THR A 97 34.63 7.93 -17.38
C THR A 97 35.90 7.09 -17.55
N ILE A 98 36.05 6.52 -18.75
CA ILE A 98 37.24 5.80 -19.25
C ILE A 98 38.42 6.76 -19.31
#